data_AF-A0A356F909-F1
#
_entry.id   AF-A0A356F909-F1
#
_cell.length_a   1.000
_cell.length_b   1.000
_cell.length_c   1.000
_cell.angle_alpha   90.00
_cell.angle_beta   90.00
_cell.angle_gamma   90.00
#
_symmetry.space_group_name_H-M   'P 1'
#
loop_
_entity.id
_entity.type
_entity.pdbx_description
1 polymer ?
#
loop_
_entity_poly.entity_id
_entity_poly.type
_entity_poly.pdbx_seq_one_letter_code
_entity_poly.pdbx_strand_id
1 'polypeptide(L)'
;MVQLFKGDKKAFVRVTSPAALAHFFAFFDKLPIKFEFVLVTGPQPPEIVEMLIERRKQITAVILEPRMGRIPETSIYVNTARLFLRSGMPVAFVPLRDTIDGHREIFFQLAAMVKSGVLPHEALAGVTSVPADLVGLGAQVGSLKKGGLANFVCYDRDPLSGTARLLSVYVEGRKVFDDDPSTGELSGEAIR
;
A
#
# COMPACT_ATOMS: atom_id res chain seq x y z
N MET A 1 -21.10 11.72 9.49
CA MET A 1 -20.55 11.43 10.83
C MET A 1 -21.10 10.14 11.42
N VAL A 2 -22.42 9.89 11.40
CA VAL A 2 -23.04 8.66 11.93
C VAL A 2 -22.53 7.35 11.30
N GLN A 3 -22.28 7.34 9.97
CA GLN A 3 -21.75 6.17 9.25
C GLN A 3 -20.31 5.77 9.65
N LEU A 4 -19.51 6.73 10.15
CA LEU A 4 -18.13 6.46 10.58
C LEU A 4 -18.12 5.68 11.91
N PHE A 5 -18.95 6.11 12.85
CA PHE A 5 -19.07 5.47 14.17
C PHE A 5 -19.83 4.14 14.13
N LYS A 6 -20.66 3.92 13.11
CA LYS A 6 -21.31 2.63 12.84
C LYS A 6 -20.41 1.60 12.15
N GLY A 7 -19.24 2.01 11.65
CA GLY A 7 -18.33 1.16 10.89
C GLY A 7 -18.66 1.02 9.40
N ASP A 8 -19.74 1.65 8.92
CA ASP A 8 -20.16 1.60 7.51
C ASP A 8 -19.15 2.26 6.56
N LYS A 9 -18.35 3.21 7.09
CA LYS A 9 -17.25 3.87 6.38
C LYS A 9 -15.99 3.85 7.23
N LYS A 10 -14.87 3.45 6.64
CA LYS A 10 -13.56 3.48 7.32
C LYS A 10 -13.01 4.90 7.40
N ALA A 11 -12.53 5.28 8.57
CA ALA A 11 -11.75 6.50 8.75
C ALA A 11 -10.31 6.25 8.28
N PHE A 12 -9.73 7.21 7.57
CA PHE A 12 -8.29 7.23 7.27
C PHE A 12 -7.65 8.32 8.11
N VAL A 13 -6.78 7.94 9.03
CA VAL A 13 -6.13 8.89 9.95
C VAL A 13 -4.67 9.00 9.56
N ARG A 14 -4.26 10.17 9.07
CA ARG A 14 -2.86 10.42 8.69
C ARG A 14 -2.08 11.01 9.85
N VAL A 15 -1.12 10.24 10.36
CA VAL A 15 -0.21 10.66 11.42
C VAL A 15 1.17 10.11 11.12
N THR A 16 2.16 10.98 10.88
CA THR A 16 3.44 10.57 10.29
C THR A 16 4.62 10.62 11.25
N SER A 17 4.51 11.29 12.40
CA SER A 17 5.58 11.39 13.40
C SER A 17 5.24 10.63 14.70
N PRO A 18 6.24 10.06 15.40
CA PRO A 18 6.02 9.41 16.70
C PRO A 18 5.33 10.31 17.74
N ALA A 19 5.73 11.59 17.81
CA ALA A 19 5.13 12.55 18.74
C ALA A 19 3.65 12.82 18.41
N ALA A 20 3.32 12.93 17.11
CA ALA A 20 1.93 13.11 16.70
C ALA A 20 1.09 11.84 16.95
N LEU A 21 1.66 10.64 16.83
CA LEU A 21 1.00 9.38 17.18
C LEU A 21 0.66 9.35 18.68
N ALA A 22 1.62 9.69 19.54
CA ALA A 22 1.40 9.76 20.98
C ALA A 22 0.28 10.75 21.35
N HIS A 23 0.32 11.96 20.77
CA HIS A 23 -0.71 12.97 20.99
C HIS A 23 -2.08 12.52 20.45
N PHE A 24 -2.11 11.91 19.26
CA PHE A 24 -3.33 11.37 18.67
C PHE A 24 -3.96 10.33 19.59
N PHE A 25 -3.19 9.38 20.13
CA PHE A 25 -3.75 8.37 21.04
C PHE A 25 -4.19 8.97 22.37
N ALA A 26 -3.45 9.93 22.94
CA ALA A 26 -3.87 10.62 24.16
C ALA A 26 -5.22 11.34 23.98
N PHE A 27 -5.51 11.87 22.78
CA PHE A 27 -6.80 12.42 22.42
C PHE A 27 -7.84 11.33 22.14
N PHE A 28 -7.51 10.37 21.28
CA PHE A 28 -8.40 9.30 20.85
C PHE A 28 -8.90 8.46 22.03
N ASP A 29 -8.04 8.19 23.01
CA ASP A 29 -8.37 7.44 24.23
C ASP A 29 -9.36 8.20 25.14
N LYS A 30 -9.47 9.52 25.01
CA LYS A 30 -10.47 10.35 25.72
C LYS A 30 -11.80 10.50 24.99
N LEU A 31 -11.87 10.09 23.71
CA LEU A 31 -13.12 10.18 22.95
C LEU A 31 -14.21 9.30 23.58
N PRO A 32 -15.46 9.80 23.72
CA PRO A 32 -16.56 9.04 24.29
C PRO A 32 -17.00 7.87 23.39
N ILE A 33 -16.78 7.98 22.09
CA ILE A 33 -17.10 6.95 21.09
C ILE A 33 -15.81 6.61 20.36
N LYS A 34 -15.40 5.33 20.45
CA LYS A 34 -14.29 4.78 19.68
C LYS A 34 -14.77 4.37 18.29
N PHE A 35 -13.86 4.42 17.34
CA PHE A 35 -14.11 3.95 15.97
C PHE A 35 -12.86 3.24 15.45
N GLU A 36 -13.08 2.35 14.49
CA GLU A 36 -12.03 1.69 13.75
C GLU A 36 -11.52 2.59 12.63
N PHE A 37 -10.22 2.54 12.36
CA PHE A 37 -9.59 3.34 11.33
C PHE A 37 -8.44 2.62 10.64
N VAL A 38 -8.07 3.14 9.46
CA VAL A 38 -6.86 2.81 8.74
C VAL A 38 -5.83 3.90 9.07
N LEU A 39 -4.66 3.50 9.53
CA LEU A 39 -3.60 4.45 9.87
C LEU A 39 -2.73 4.71 8.63
N VAL A 40 -2.56 5.98 8.27
CA VAL A 40 -1.62 6.41 7.23
C VAL A 40 -0.39 7.00 7.93
N THR A 41 0.76 6.34 7.82
CA THR A 41 2.00 6.74 8.51
C THR A 41 3.22 6.56 7.60
N GLY A 42 4.32 7.24 7.96
CA GLY A 42 5.64 6.92 7.44
C GLY A 42 6.28 5.72 8.17
N PRO A 43 7.53 5.37 7.84
CA PRO A 43 8.30 4.38 8.56
C PRO A 43 8.43 4.76 10.04
N GLN A 44 8.22 3.77 10.91
CA GLN A 44 8.27 3.92 12.36
C GLN A 44 9.34 2.98 12.96
N PRO A 45 9.99 3.37 14.08
CA PRO A 45 10.87 2.49 14.85
C PRO A 45 10.12 1.25 15.40
N PRO A 46 10.81 0.14 15.71
CA PRO A 46 10.20 -1.09 16.20
C PRO A 46 9.26 -0.89 17.40
N GLU A 47 9.69 -0.15 18.44
CA GLU A 47 8.88 0.15 19.63
C GLU A 47 7.53 0.79 19.28
N ILE A 48 7.52 1.71 18.33
CA ILE A 48 6.29 2.39 17.89
C ILE A 48 5.41 1.42 17.11
N VAL A 49 6.00 0.55 16.29
CA VAL A 49 5.25 -0.47 15.54
C VAL A 49 4.59 -1.46 16.50
N GLU A 50 5.29 -1.90 17.55
CA GLU A 50 4.75 -2.78 18.58
C GLU A 50 3.55 -2.13 19.30
N MET A 51 3.68 -0.88 19.74
CA MET A 51 2.57 -0.11 20.32
C MET A 51 1.36 0.00 19.36
N LEU A 52 1.60 0.15 18.05
CA LEU A 52 0.52 0.19 17.05
C LEU A 52 -0.14 -1.17 16.86
N ILE A 53 0.62 -2.27 16.88
CA ILE A 53 0.12 -3.65 16.78
C ILE A 53 -0.76 -4.00 17.99
N GLU A 54 -0.39 -3.56 19.20
CA GLU A 54 -1.22 -3.73 20.41
C GLU A 54 -2.61 -3.08 20.26
N ARG A 55 -2.70 -2.03 19.44
CA ARG A 55 -3.93 -1.29 19.12
C ARG A 55 -4.66 -1.81 17.88
N ARG A 56 -4.38 -3.04 17.42
CA ARG A 56 -5.02 -3.67 16.24
C ARG A 56 -6.54 -3.83 16.32
N LYS A 57 -7.15 -3.67 17.50
CA LYS A 57 -8.62 -3.59 17.65
C LYS A 57 -9.19 -2.28 17.12
N GLN A 58 -8.37 -1.23 17.01
CA GLN A 58 -8.77 0.07 16.46
C GLN A 58 -8.13 0.31 15.09
N ILE A 59 -6.89 -0.13 14.90
CA ILE A 59 -6.16 -0.01 13.64
C ILE A 59 -6.44 -1.26 12.80
N THR A 60 -7.29 -1.13 11.79
CA THR A 60 -7.72 -2.24 10.95
C THR A 60 -6.71 -2.56 9.83
N ALA A 61 -5.91 -1.57 9.43
CA ALA A 61 -4.84 -1.68 8.46
C ALA A 61 -3.92 -0.46 8.54
N VAL A 62 -2.74 -0.56 7.92
CA VAL A 62 -1.83 0.57 7.74
C VAL A 62 -1.57 0.83 6.26
N ILE A 63 -1.47 2.11 5.91
CA ILE A 63 -0.96 2.60 4.63
C ILE A 63 0.43 3.19 4.87
N LEU A 64 1.43 2.70 4.12
CA LEU A 64 2.83 3.12 4.20
C LEU A 64 3.37 3.61 2.87
N GLU A 65 4.33 4.52 2.95
CA GLU A 65 5.31 4.72 1.87
C GLU A 65 6.29 3.54 1.89
N PRO A 66 6.57 2.83 0.76
CA PRO A 66 7.46 1.67 0.71
C PRO A 66 8.94 2.08 0.80
N ARG A 67 9.36 2.59 1.96
CA ARG A 67 10.74 3.00 2.24
C ARG A 67 11.24 2.45 3.57
N MET A 68 12.56 2.24 3.65
CA MET A 68 13.21 1.80 4.88
C MET A 68 13.17 2.91 5.93
N GLY A 69 12.80 2.56 7.16
CA GLY A 69 13.00 3.39 8.33
C GLY A 69 14.44 3.25 8.86
N ARG A 70 14.77 4.04 9.87
CA ARG A 70 16.05 3.99 10.57
C ARG A 70 15.79 4.12 12.07
N ILE A 71 16.53 3.36 12.89
CA ILE A 71 16.48 3.56 14.35
C ILE A 71 17.15 4.92 14.64
N PRO A 72 16.51 5.81 15.42
CA PRO A 72 17.10 7.08 15.85
C PRO A 72 18.53 6.91 16.37
N GLU A 73 19.39 7.90 16.09
CA GLU A 73 20.80 7.90 16.49
C GLU A 73 21.66 6.70 16.04
N THR A 74 21.19 5.86 15.10
CA THR A 74 21.98 4.72 14.57
C THR A 74 22.06 4.71 13.03
N SER A 75 22.87 3.79 12.49
CA SER A 75 22.90 3.43 11.06
C SER A 75 22.03 2.20 10.73
N ILE A 76 21.23 1.72 11.67
CA ILE A 76 20.44 0.48 11.52
C ILE A 76 19.14 0.80 10.78
N TYR A 77 18.98 0.17 9.62
CA TYR A 77 17.74 0.25 8.83
C TYR A 77 16.69 -0.72 9.35
N VAL A 78 15.43 -0.29 9.30
CA VAL A 78 14.27 -1.08 9.74
C VAL A 78 13.26 -1.12 8.62
N ASN A 79 12.80 -2.31 8.27
CA ASN A 79 11.66 -2.46 7.38
C ASN A 79 10.37 -2.46 8.22
N THR A 80 9.77 -1.28 8.37
CA THR A 80 8.52 -1.09 9.11
C THR A 80 7.37 -1.93 8.53
N ALA A 81 7.27 -2.04 7.20
CA ALA A 81 6.21 -2.81 6.55
C ALA A 81 6.28 -4.29 6.93
N ARG A 82 7.49 -4.86 6.97
CA ARG A 82 7.73 -6.25 7.39
C ARG A 82 7.26 -6.51 8.82
N LEU A 83 7.44 -5.55 9.72
CA LEU A 83 7.00 -5.70 11.12
C LEU A 83 5.47 -5.82 11.23
N PHE A 84 4.73 -4.99 10.48
CA PHE A 84 3.27 -5.09 10.42
C PHE A 84 2.77 -6.36 9.71
N LEU A 85 3.39 -6.73 8.59
CA LEU A 85 3.02 -7.93 7.85
C LEU A 85 3.22 -9.20 8.68
N ARG A 86 4.35 -9.29 9.41
CA ARG A 86 4.64 -10.43 10.31
C ARG A 86 3.65 -10.57 11.47
N SER A 87 2.98 -9.49 11.88
CA SER A 87 1.93 -9.56 12.91
C SER A 87 0.55 -9.90 12.35
N GLY A 88 0.45 -10.11 11.03
CA GLY A 88 -0.79 -10.38 10.30
C GLY A 88 -1.62 -9.13 10.02
N MET A 89 -1.07 -7.93 10.21
CA MET A 89 -1.80 -6.70 9.96
C MET A 89 -1.75 -6.32 8.47
N PRO A 90 -2.88 -5.98 7.83
CA PRO A 90 -2.87 -5.59 6.42
C PRO A 90 -2.07 -4.31 6.19
N VAL A 91 -1.21 -4.34 5.17
CA VAL A 91 -0.40 -3.19 4.74
C VAL A 91 -0.71 -2.86 3.29
N ALA A 92 -1.11 -1.62 3.04
CA ALA A 92 -1.19 -1.04 1.71
C ALA A 92 -0.03 -0.06 1.48
N PHE A 93 0.41 0.09 0.23
CA PHE A 93 1.49 0.99 -0.14
C PHE A 93 0.99 2.14 -1.00
N VAL A 94 1.55 3.33 -0.76
CA VAL A 94 1.35 4.53 -1.57
C VAL A 94 2.70 5.05 -2.05
N PRO A 95 2.78 5.67 -3.24
CA PRO A 95 4.03 6.28 -3.68
C PRO A 95 4.47 7.40 -2.73
N LEU A 96 5.78 7.63 -2.64
CA LEU A 96 6.33 8.72 -1.80
C LEU A 96 5.89 10.11 -2.26
N ARG A 97 5.50 10.22 -3.54
CA ARG A 97 5.10 11.46 -4.19
C ARG A 97 3.85 11.21 -5.01
N ASP A 98 2.89 12.13 -4.91
CA ASP A 98 1.69 12.16 -5.74
C ASP A 98 2.03 12.81 -7.10
N THR A 99 2.90 12.14 -7.85
CA THR A 99 3.36 12.55 -9.18
C THR A 99 3.47 11.33 -10.08
N ILE A 100 3.41 11.54 -11.39
CA ILE A 100 3.58 10.47 -12.39
C ILE A 100 4.85 9.67 -12.12
N ASP A 101 5.97 10.35 -11.83
CA ASP A 101 7.23 9.68 -11.52
C ASP A 101 7.17 8.89 -10.21
N GLY A 102 6.51 9.43 -9.17
CA GLY A 102 6.28 8.70 -7.93
C GLY A 102 5.51 7.40 -8.14
N HIS A 103 4.49 7.41 -9.00
CA HIS A 103 3.74 6.21 -9.38
C HIS A 103 4.57 5.23 -10.22
N ARG A 104 5.50 5.69 -11.06
CA ARG A 104 6.43 4.83 -11.83
C ARG A 104 7.45 4.15 -10.92
N GLU A 105 7.94 4.86 -9.91
CA GLU A 105 8.99 4.39 -9.00
C GLU A 105 8.51 3.35 -7.97
N ILE A 106 7.19 3.19 -7.78
CA ILE A 106 6.65 2.37 -6.68
C ILE A 106 7.10 0.90 -6.78
N PHE A 107 7.19 0.32 -7.99
CA PHE A 107 7.63 -1.07 -8.17
C PHE A 107 9.09 -1.26 -7.78
N PHE A 108 9.96 -0.28 -8.06
CA PHE A 108 11.35 -0.29 -7.61
C PHE A 108 11.44 -0.26 -6.07
N GLN A 109 10.59 0.55 -5.43
CA GLN A 109 10.52 0.65 -3.97
C GLN A 109 10.00 -0.65 -3.33
N LEU A 110 8.97 -1.27 -3.92
CA LEU A 110 8.46 -2.57 -3.50
C LEU A 110 9.51 -3.67 -3.66
N ALA A 111 10.29 -3.67 -4.75
CA ALA A 111 11.39 -4.60 -4.92
C ALA A 111 12.45 -4.45 -3.80
N ALA A 112 12.73 -3.22 -3.35
CA ALA A 112 13.60 -2.96 -2.21
C ALA A 112 12.98 -3.46 -0.88
N MET A 113 11.66 -3.36 -0.70
CA MET A 113 10.96 -3.94 0.46
C MET A 113 11.08 -5.47 0.46
N VAL A 114 10.95 -6.11 -0.70
CA VAL A 114 11.11 -7.57 -0.84
C VAL A 114 12.53 -7.99 -0.52
N LYS A 115 13.53 -7.28 -1.05
CA LYS A 115 14.95 -7.53 -0.75
C LYS A 115 15.28 -7.39 0.75
N SER A 116 14.49 -6.63 1.50
CA SER A 116 14.64 -6.46 2.96
C SER A 116 13.73 -7.37 3.80
N GLY A 117 13.06 -8.35 3.17
CA GLY A 117 12.40 -9.47 3.84
C GLY A 117 10.87 -9.40 3.88
N VAL A 118 10.23 -8.52 3.10
CA VAL A 118 8.79 -8.64 2.77
C VAL A 118 8.62 -9.74 1.73
N LEU A 119 7.55 -10.53 1.81
CA LEU A 119 7.33 -11.57 0.80
C LEU A 119 6.82 -10.93 -0.52
N PRO A 120 7.25 -11.42 -1.70
CA PRO A 120 6.84 -10.83 -2.99
C PRO A 120 5.33 -10.68 -3.15
N HIS A 121 4.56 -11.69 -2.73
CA HIS A 121 3.10 -11.64 -2.82
C HIS A 121 2.47 -10.62 -1.86
N GLU A 122 3.07 -10.36 -0.70
CA GLU A 122 2.61 -9.32 0.23
C GLU A 122 2.86 -7.92 -0.34
N ALA A 123 4.01 -7.72 -0.98
CA ALA A 123 4.35 -6.47 -1.65
C ALA A 123 3.35 -6.15 -2.79
N LEU A 124 3.04 -7.15 -3.63
CA LEU A 124 2.04 -7.00 -4.70
C LEU A 124 0.62 -6.82 -4.14
N ALA A 125 0.23 -7.59 -3.12
CA ALA A 125 -1.06 -7.43 -2.46
C ALA A 125 -1.23 -6.02 -1.90
N GLY A 126 -0.17 -5.44 -1.34
CA GLY A 126 -0.17 -4.07 -0.79
C GLY A 126 -0.44 -2.96 -1.81
N VAL A 127 -0.33 -3.23 -3.10
CA VAL A 127 -0.72 -2.29 -4.18
C VAL A 127 -1.89 -2.80 -5.04
N THR A 128 -2.50 -3.92 -4.67
CA THR A 128 -3.61 -4.52 -5.43
C THR A 128 -4.79 -4.88 -4.53
N SER A 129 -4.83 -6.07 -3.96
CA SER A 129 -5.97 -6.59 -3.20
C SER A 129 -6.20 -5.85 -1.90
N VAL A 130 -5.14 -5.53 -1.15
CA VAL A 130 -5.25 -4.85 0.14
C VAL A 130 -5.93 -3.48 -0.02
N PRO A 131 -5.43 -2.52 -0.83
CA PRO A 131 -6.11 -1.24 -0.98
C PRO A 131 -7.54 -1.38 -1.53
N ALA A 132 -7.80 -2.36 -2.41
CA ALA A 132 -9.16 -2.63 -2.90
C ALA A 132 -10.12 -3.05 -1.77
N ASP A 133 -9.67 -3.93 -0.86
CA ASP A 133 -10.44 -4.32 0.32
C ASP A 133 -10.62 -3.16 1.32
N LEU A 134 -9.62 -2.29 1.46
CA LEU A 134 -9.70 -1.11 2.33
C LEU A 134 -10.81 -0.14 1.90
N VAL A 135 -11.03 0.01 0.60
CA VAL A 135 -12.07 0.90 0.05
C VAL A 135 -13.38 0.18 -0.28
N GLY A 136 -13.50 -1.11 0.04
CA GLY A 136 -14.72 -1.89 -0.17
C GLY A 136 -14.97 -2.32 -1.62
N LEU A 137 -13.93 -2.30 -2.47
CA LEU A 137 -14.00 -2.69 -3.88
C LEU A 137 -13.35 -4.04 -4.18
N GLY A 138 -12.85 -4.77 -3.17
CA GLY A 138 -12.13 -6.03 -3.37
C GLY A 138 -12.94 -7.15 -4.05
N ALA A 139 -14.28 -7.06 -4.07
CA ALA A 139 -15.12 -7.95 -4.87
C ALA A 139 -14.95 -7.72 -6.38
N GLN A 140 -14.67 -6.47 -6.78
CA GLN A 140 -14.63 -6.02 -8.18
C GLN A 140 -13.20 -5.87 -8.72
N VAL A 141 -12.25 -5.39 -7.90
CA VAL A 141 -10.88 -5.06 -8.36
C VAL A 141 -9.80 -5.59 -7.42
N GLY A 142 -8.54 -5.47 -7.82
CA GLY A 142 -7.37 -5.80 -6.99
C GLY A 142 -6.99 -7.29 -6.99
N SER A 143 -7.74 -8.15 -7.66
CA SER A 143 -7.41 -9.57 -7.83
C SER A 143 -7.92 -10.11 -9.17
N LEU A 144 -7.18 -11.05 -9.76
CA LEU A 144 -7.61 -11.76 -10.98
C LEU A 144 -8.50 -12.93 -10.58
N LYS A 145 -9.81 -12.71 -10.60
CA LYS A 145 -10.82 -13.74 -10.29
C LYS A 145 -12.04 -13.63 -11.19
N LYS A 146 -12.71 -14.76 -11.40
CA LYS A 146 -13.96 -14.81 -12.16
C LYS A 146 -15.00 -13.88 -11.51
N GLY A 147 -15.65 -13.07 -12.34
CA GLY A 147 -16.69 -12.11 -11.91
C GLY A 147 -16.14 -10.75 -11.45
N GLY A 148 -14.81 -10.56 -11.38
CA GLY A 148 -14.20 -9.25 -11.20
C GLY A 148 -14.11 -8.44 -12.50
N LEU A 149 -13.81 -7.15 -12.36
CA LEU A 149 -13.46 -6.28 -13.49
C LEU A 149 -12.10 -6.69 -14.04
N ALA A 150 -12.00 -6.75 -15.37
CA ALA A 150 -10.79 -7.12 -16.08
C ALA A 150 -9.78 -5.94 -16.15
N ASN A 151 -9.29 -5.55 -14.96
CA ASN A 151 -8.24 -4.55 -14.76
C ASN A 151 -6.92 -5.26 -14.49
N PHE A 152 -6.01 -5.30 -15.46
CA PHE A 152 -4.74 -5.99 -15.31
C PHE A 152 -3.65 -5.41 -16.21
N VAL A 153 -2.41 -5.72 -15.85
CA VAL A 153 -1.22 -5.27 -16.54
C VAL A 153 -0.36 -6.48 -16.87
N CYS A 154 0.21 -6.49 -18.07
CA CYS A 154 1.07 -7.55 -18.55
C CYS A 154 2.51 -7.06 -18.56
N TYR A 155 3.39 -7.81 -17.90
CA TYR A 155 4.83 -7.58 -17.92
C TYR A 155 5.52 -8.73 -18.65
N ASP A 156 6.71 -8.47 -19.19
CA ASP A 156 7.54 -9.50 -19.83
C ASP A 156 8.17 -10.48 -18.82
N ARG A 157 8.16 -10.12 -17.53
CA ARG A 157 8.69 -10.88 -16.40
C ARG A 157 8.02 -10.43 -15.09
N ASP A 158 8.54 -10.89 -13.96
CA ASP A 158 8.10 -10.43 -12.64
C ASP A 158 8.14 -8.89 -12.55
N PRO A 159 7.02 -8.21 -12.23
CA PRO A 159 6.96 -6.76 -12.12
C PRO A 159 7.84 -6.18 -10.99
N LEU A 160 8.29 -7.00 -10.04
CA LEU A 160 9.24 -6.62 -8.99
C LEU A 160 10.70 -6.75 -9.45
N SER A 161 10.95 -7.19 -10.69
CA SER A 161 12.27 -7.14 -11.30
C SER A 161 12.62 -5.71 -11.71
N GLY A 162 13.85 -5.27 -11.40
CA GLY A 162 14.35 -3.95 -11.84
C GLY A 162 14.48 -3.78 -13.36
N THR A 163 14.32 -4.87 -14.13
CA THR A 163 14.35 -4.87 -15.59
C THR A 163 13.00 -5.22 -16.21
N ALA A 164 11.92 -5.23 -15.42
CA ALA A 164 10.60 -5.54 -15.94
C ALA A 164 10.12 -4.48 -16.93
N ARG A 165 9.61 -4.92 -18.09
CA ARG A 165 8.99 -4.07 -19.10
C ARG A 165 7.49 -4.28 -19.08
N LEU A 166 6.73 -3.20 -18.96
CA LEU A 166 5.27 -3.21 -19.11
C LEU A 166 4.94 -3.38 -20.61
N LEU A 167 4.19 -4.43 -20.94
CA LEU A 167 3.80 -4.77 -22.31
C LEU A 167 2.42 -4.25 -22.66
N SER A 168 1.45 -4.38 -21.76
CA SER A 168 0.09 -3.90 -22.02
C SER A 168 -0.69 -3.62 -20.74
N VAL A 169 -1.69 -2.75 -20.86
CA VAL A 169 -2.62 -2.41 -19.79
C VAL A 169 -4.05 -2.63 -20.28
N TYR A 170 -4.84 -3.33 -19.48
CA TYR A 170 -6.25 -3.57 -19.70
C TYR A 170 -7.07 -2.92 -18.60
N VAL A 171 -8.10 -2.17 -18.99
CA VAL A 171 -9.08 -1.55 -18.10
C VAL A 171 -10.47 -2.00 -18.53
N GLU A 172 -11.17 -2.68 -17.63
CA GLU A 172 -12.50 -3.25 -17.87
C GLU A 172 -12.55 -4.13 -19.13
N GLY A 173 -11.46 -4.86 -19.40
CA GLY A 173 -11.33 -5.76 -20.55
C GLY A 173 -10.91 -5.07 -21.85
N ARG A 174 -10.82 -3.74 -21.89
CA ARG A 174 -10.32 -2.98 -23.03
C ARG A 174 -8.81 -2.74 -22.89
N LYS A 175 -8.05 -3.05 -23.94
CA LYS A 175 -6.62 -2.72 -24.03
C LYS A 175 -6.46 -1.21 -24.21
N VAL A 176 -5.80 -0.53 -23.27
CA VAL A 176 -5.60 0.94 -23.29
C VAL A 176 -4.15 1.35 -23.53
N PHE A 177 -3.22 0.41 -23.38
CA PHE A 177 -1.79 0.58 -23.66
C PHE A 177 -1.22 -0.72 -24.25
N ASP A 178 -0.34 -0.57 -25.23
CA ASP A 178 0.34 -1.65 -25.93
C ASP A 178 1.76 -1.21 -26.31
N ASP A 179 2.75 -1.98 -25.85
CA ASP A 179 4.16 -1.86 -26.15
C ASP A 179 4.62 -3.23 -26.66
N ASP A 180 4.55 -3.39 -27.98
CA ASP A 180 4.95 -4.62 -28.66
C ASP A 180 6.43 -4.51 -29.09
N PRO A 181 7.35 -5.25 -28.43
CA PRO A 181 8.77 -5.18 -28.76
C PRO A 181 9.10 -5.69 -30.16
N SER A 182 8.21 -6.47 -30.78
CA SER A 182 8.41 -7.04 -32.11
C SER A 182 8.12 -6.06 -33.24
N THR A 183 7.23 -5.09 -33.00
CA THR A 183 6.89 -4.02 -33.96
C THR A 183 7.70 -2.75 -33.71
N GLY A 184 8.19 -2.55 -32.47
CA GLY A 184 8.86 -1.32 -32.07
C GLY A 184 7.92 -0.13 -31.96
N GLU A 185 6.61 -0.37 -32.06
CA GLU A 185 5.57 0.65 -31.97
C GLU A 185 5.04 0.76 -30.54
N LEU A 186 4.90 2.00 -30.07
CA LEU A 186 4.20 2.32 -28.83
C LEU A 186 2.82 2.89 -29.19
N SER A 187 1.75 2.26 -28.72
CA SER A 187 0.38 2.74 -28.97
C SER A 187 -0.48 2.72 -27.69
N GLY A 188 -1.40 3.68 -27.56
CA GLY A 188 -2.32 3.73 -26.42
C GLY A 188 -2.72 5.14 -25.99
N GLU A 189 -3.82 5.24 -25.23
CA GLU A 189 -4.31 6.50 -24.66
C GLU A 189 -3.30 7.09 -23.66
N ALA A 190 -2.50 6.24 -23.01
CA ALA A 190 -1.50 6.61 -22.00
C ALA A 190 -0.20 7.26 -22.55
N ILE A 191 -0.10 7.42 -23.88
CA ILE A 191 1.04 8.07 -24.55
C ILE A 191 0.78 9.57 -24.78
N ARG A 192 -0.48 10.01 -24.66
CA ARG A 192 -0.90 11.41 -24.87
C ARG A 192 -0.78 12.27 -23.61
#